data_AF-A0A1Q7CQ69-F1
#
_entry.id   AF-A0A1Q7CQ69-F1
#
_cell.length_a   1.000
_cell.length_b   1.000
_cell.length_c   1.000
_cell.angle_alpha   90.00
_cell.angle_beta   90.00
_cell.angle_gamma   90.00
#
_symmetry.space_group_name_H-M   'P 1'
#
loop_
_entity.id
_entity.type
_entity.pdbx_description
1 polymer ?
#
loop_
_entity_poly.entity_id
_entity_poly.type
_entity_poly.pdbx_seq_one_letter_code
_entity_poly.pdbx_strand_id
1 'polypeptide(L)'
;MLLLISSCLTGQDSAQQPPSPKNPVEDYSGMYAFLQDGEFVQVTVEDAGRVTGFVSRYGDLESDRGAFLDQFFKTGKLDGKKLSFTTDTVHGVWYDFKGAVERGEGKNVGDEAYYVLKGTLVQYSTDANKKTLAKSREVSFKSFPQDFGTGPEKRD
;
A
#
# COMPACT_ATOMS: atom_id res chain seq x y z
N MET A 1 -51.35 57.91 -21.75
CA MET A 1 -50.91 57.24 -20.52
C MET A 1 -50.88 55.75 -20.83
N LEU A 2 -49.72 55.25 -21.27
CA LEU A 2 -49.53 53.89 -21.75
C LEU A 2 -48.88 53.07 -20.61
N LEU A 3 -49.56 52.03 -20.13
CA LEU A 3 -49.09 51.12 -19.09
C LEU A 3 -48.34 49.96 -19.75
N LEU A 4 -47.02 49.88 -19.52
CA LEU A 4 -46.16 48.77 -19.93
C LEU A 4 -46.07 47.75 -18.78
N ILE A 5 -46.58 46.55 -19.03
CA ILE A 5 -46.55 45.38 -18.16
C ILE A 5 -45.25 44.61 -18.43
N SER A 6 -44.37 44.53 -17.44
CA SER A 6 -43.19 43.64 -17.46
C SER A 6 -43.53 42.30 -16.83
N SER A 7 -43.48 41.24 -17.63
CA SER A 7 -43.63 39.86 -17.19
C SER A 7 -42.26 39.29 -16.79
N CYS A 8 -42.11 38.87 -15.54
CA CYS A 8 -40.95 38.11 -15.09
C CYS A 8 -41.02 36.67 -15.62
N LEU A 9 -40.02 36.24 -16.41
CA LEU A 9 -39.80 34.83 -16.71
C LEU A 9 -39.14 34.16 -15.49
N THR A 10 -39.79 33.12 -14.96
CA THR A 10 -39.22 32.22 -13.96
C THR A 10 -38.22 31.28 -14.62
N GLY A 11 -36.96 31.34 -14.21
CA GLY A 11 -35.94 30.34 -14.55
C GLY A 11 -36.21 29.03 -13.82
N GLN A 12 -36.27 27.92 -14.55
CA GLN A 12 -36.17 26.57 -13.99
C GLN A 12 -34.71 26.15 -14.03
N ASP A 13 -33.99 26.43 -12.95
CA ASP A 13 -32.69 25.83 -12.68
C ASP A 13 -32.94 24.35 -12.36
N SER A 14 -32.52 23.47 -13.26
CA SER A 14 -32.59 22.03 -13.02
C SER A 14 -31.55 21.70 -11.96
N ALA A 15 -31.99 21.49 -10.72
CA ALA A 15 -31.14 21.04 -9.63
C ALA A 15 -30.49 19.69 -10.01
N GLN A 16 -29.28 19.75 -10.56
CA GLN A 16 -28.41 18.61 -10.72
C GLN A 16 -28.06 18.13 -9.31
N GLN A 17 -28.59 16.96 -8.96
CA GLN A 17 -28.18 16.22 -7.77
C GLN A 17 -26.64 16.15 -7.73
N PRO A 18 -25.99 16.53 -6.63
CA PRO A 18 -24.55 16.38 -6.51
C PRO A 18 -24.20 14.90 -6.72
N PRO A 19 -23.13 14.60 -7.48
CA PRO A 19 -22.72 13.23 -7.71
C PRO A 19 -22.48 12.56 -6.36
N SER A 20 -23.09 11.37 -6.17
CA SER A 20 -22.84 10.54 -4.99
C SER A 20 -21.32 10.38 -4.81
N PRO A 21 -20.80 10.52 -3.57
CA PRO A 21 -19.39 10.34 -3.33
C PRO A 21 -18.98 8.96 -3.84
N LYS A 22 -18.06 8.93 -4.81
CA LYS A 22 -17.33 7.70 -5.15
C LYS A 22 -16.83 7.15 -3.82
N ASN A 23 -17.12 5.88 -3.53
CA ASN A 23 -16.56 5.18 -2.38
C ASN A 23 -15.09 5.60 -2.25
N PRO A 24 -14.60 5.98 -1.05
CA PRO A 24 -13.20 6.29 -0.87
C PRO A 24 -12.41 5.13 -1.51
N VAL A 25 -11.50 5.47 -2.43
CA VAL A 25 -10.58 4.48 -2.97
C VAL A 25 -9.93 3.81 -1.75
N GLU A 26 -10.08 2.49 -1.62
CA GLU A 26 -9.50 1.77 -0.47
C GLU A 26 -7.98 2.03 -0.51
N ASP A 27 -7.48 2.77 0.49
CA ASP A 27 -6.06 3.04 0.62
C ASP A 27 -5.39 1.84 1.29
N TYR A 28 -4.55 1.14 0.51
CA TYR A 28 -3.76 0.01 0.99
C TYR A 28 -2.33 0.42 1.35
N SER A 29 -2.04 1.72 1.41
CA SER A 29 -0.73 2.21 1.84
C SER A 29 -0.52 1.94 3.32
N GLY A 30 0.72 1.65 3.68
CA GLY A 30 1.11 1.36 5.06
C GLY A 30 2.30 0.42 5.16
N MET A 31 2.67 0.12 6.40
CA MET A 31 3.68 -0.89 6.72
C MET A 31 2.98 -2.23 6.96
N TYR A 32 3.56 -3.29 6.41
CA TYR A 32 3.12 -4.65 6.63
C TYR A 32 4.27 -5.49 7.15
N ALA A 33 4.00 -6.38 8.11
CA ALA A 33 4.97 -7.35 8.61
C ALA A 33 5.61 -8.12 7.44
N PHE A 34 6.87 -8.52 7.58
CA PHE A 34 7.54 -9.33 6.57
C PHE A 34 7.90 -10.72 7.12
N LEU A 35 9.06 -11.25 6.77
CA LEU A 35 9.39 -12.67 6.97
C LEU A 35 9.77 -13.02 8.41
N GLN A 36 10.30 -12.07 9.17
CA GLN A 36 10.65 -12.23 10.58
C GLN A 36 10.36 -10.95 11.35
N ASP A 37 10.28 -11.06 12.68
CA ASP A 37 10.00 -9.94 13.57
C ASP A 37 11.01 -8.79 13.38
N GLY A 38 10.49 -7.58 13.24
CA GLY A 38 11.28 -6.38 12.95
C GLY A 38 11.51 -6.11 11.46
N GLU A 39 11.21 -7.06 10.57
CA GLU A 39 11.18 -6.80 9.12
C GLU A 39 9.80 -6.37 8.66
N PHE A 40 9.78 -5.50 7.66
CA PHE A 40 8.52 -4.99 7.10
C PHE A 40 8.66 -4.63 5.63
N VAL A 41 7.52 -4.57 4.96
CA VAL A 41 7.38 -3.94 3.65
C VAL A 41 6.55 -2.67 3.80
N GLN A 42 7.09 -1.54 3.38
CA GLN A 42 6.33 -0.31 3.22
C GLN A 42 5.72 -0.30 1.82
N VAL A 43 4.42 -0.07 1.75
CA VAL A 43 3.66 0.06 0.50
C VAL A 43 3.05 1.45 0.44
N THR A 44 3.23 2.14 -0.67
CA THR A 44 2.55 3.39 -1.01
C THR A 44 1.82 3.20 -2.32
N VAL A 45 0.50 3.34 -2.31
CA VAL A 45 -0.32 3.32 -3.53
C VAL A 45 -0.38 4.73 -4.08
N GLU A 46 0.13 4.91 -5.29
CA GLU A 46 0.11 6.18 -6.01
C GLU A 46 -0.99 6.20 -7.07
N ASP A 47 -1.07 7.31 -7.80
CA ASP A 47 -2.00 7.48 -8.91
C ASP A 47 -1.90 6.36 -9.95
N ALA A 48 -3.03 6.07 -10.58
CA ALA A 48 -3.16 5.06 -11.64
C ALA A 48 -2.67 3.64 -11.25
N GLY A 49 -2.64 3.31 -9.95
CA GLY A 49 -2.27 1.98 -9.46
C GLY A 49 -0.78 1.69 -9.52
N ARG A 50 0.08 2.71 -9.65
CA ARG A 50 1.51 2.56 -9.40
C ARG A 50 1.71 2.30 -7.91
N VAL A 51 2.66 1.42 -7.57
CA VAL A 51 3.04 1.17 -6.18
C VAL A 51 4.52 1.46 -6.00
N THR A 52 4.84 2.24 -4.97
CA THR A 52 6.20 2.50 -4.52
C THR A 52 6.37 2.00 -3.08
N GLY A 53 7.60 1.90 -2.60
CA GLY A 53 7.88 1.29 -1.31
C GLY A 53 9.26 0.67 -1.23
N PHE A 54 9.48 -0.06 -0.15
CA PHE A 54 10.70 -0.84 0.08
C PHE A 54 10.44 -1.98 1.06
N VAL A 55 11.28 -3.01 0.99
CA VAL A 55 11.39 -4.06 2.02
C VAL A 55 12.56 -3.70 2.92
N SER A 56 12.30 -3.52 4.22
CA SER A 56 13.34 -3.40 5.24
C SER A 56 13.55 -4.76 5.90
N ARG A 57 14.77 -5.29 5.80
CA ARG A 57 15.11 -6.62 6.29
C ARG A 57 16.48 -6.67 6.96
N TYR A 58 16.72 -7.70 7.76
CA TYR A 58 18.07 -7.96 8.27
C TYR A 58 18.94 -8.57 7.17
N GLY A 59 20.17 -8.08 7.06
CA GLY A 59 21.24 -8.73 6.30
C GLY A 59 21.55 -10.12 6.89
N ASP A 60 21.65 -11.11 6.02
CA ASP A 60 21.96 -12.51 6.36
C ASP A 60 23.36 -12.93 5.90
N LEU A 61 24.06 -12.09 5.14
CA LEU A 61 25.42 -12.35 4.70
C LEU A 61 26.40 -11.98 5.81
N GLU A 62 27.60 -12.57 5.77
CA GLU A 62 28.64 -12.25 6.75
C GLU A 62 29.01 -10.76 6.76
N SER A 63 28.95 -10.10 5.60
CA SER A 63 29.26 -8.68 5.43
C SER A 63 28.23 -7.71 5.99
N ASP A 64 26.97 -8.14 6.18
CA ASP A 64 25.85 -7.27 6.56
C ASP A 64 24.97 -7.84 7.67
N ARG A 65 25.45 -8.89 8.35
CA ARG A 65 24.68 -9.61 9.36
C ARG A 65 24.15 -8.66 10.44
N GLY A 66 22.84 -8.59 10.56
CA GLY A 66 22.15 -7.77 11.56
C GLY A 66 22.01 -6.28 11.20
N ALA A 67 22.54 -5.84 10.05
CA ALA A 67 22.24 -4.52 9.51
C ALA A 67 20.82 -4.50 8.91
N PHE A 68 20.12 -3.38 9.04
CA PHE A 68 18.88 -3.15 8.30
C PHE A 68 19.20 -2.72 6.87
N LEU A 69 18.65 -3.47 5.92
CA LEU A 69 18.80 -3.24 4.48
C LEU A 69 17.44 -2.87 3.90
N ASP A 70 17.36 -1.66 3.35
CA ASP A 70 16.19 -1.19 2.64
C ASP A 70 16.32 -1.48 1.14
N GLN A 71 15.44 -2.33 0.63
CA GLN A 71 15.37 -2.72 -0.77
C GLN A 71 14.16 -2.07 -1.42
N PHE A 72 14.40 -0.97 -2.13
CA PHE A 72 13.35 -0.20 -2.81
C PHE A 72 12.66 -1.00 -3.91
N PHE A 73 11.39 -0.67 -4.17
CA PHE A 73 10.67 -1.25 -5.29
C PHE A 73 11.23 -0.73 -6.61
N LYS A 74 11.75 -1.64 -7.41
CA LYS A 74 12.10 -1.40 -8.81
C LYS A 74 10.86 -1.24 -9.68
N THR A 75 9.86 -2.08 -9.41
CA THR A 75 8.52 -2.00 -10.03
C THR A 75 7.47 -2.35 -8.99
N GLY A 76 6.29 -1.74 -9.11
CA GLY A 76 5.16 -2.01 -8.24
C GLY A 76 3.86 -1.62 -8.92
N LYS A 77 2.84 -2.46 -8.78
CA LYS A 77 1.52 -2.26 -9.40
C LYS A 77 0.41 -2.80 -8.52
N LEU A 78 -0.68 -2.06 -8.46
CA LEU A 78 -1.97 -2.42 -7.90
C LEU A 78 -3.03 -2.37 -9.01
N ASP A 79 -3.72 -3.48 -9.23
CA ASP A 79 -4.85 -3.60 -10.16
C ASP A 79 -6.07 -4.14 -9.40
N GLY A 80 -6.98 -3.24 -9.02
CA GLY A 80 -8.00 -3.52 -8.02
C GLY A 80 -7.37 -3.88 -6.68
N LYS A 81 -7.45 -5.15 -6.29
CA LYS A 81 -6.76 -5.68 -5.09
C LYS A 81 -5.50 -6.47 -5.40
N LYS A 82 -5.19 -6.71 -6.68
CA LYS A 82 -4.02 -7.50 -7.08
C LYS A 82 -2.77 -6.66 -6.93
N LEU A 83 -1.88 -7.06 -6.03
CA LEU A 83 -0.63 -6.37 -5.75
C LEU A 83 0.54 -7.19 -6.27
N SER A 84 1.45 -6.52 -6.96
CA SER A 84 2.75 -7.10 -7.33
C SER A 84 3.84 -6.06 -7.18
N PHE A 85 5.02 -6.49 -6.73
CA PHE A 85 6.22 -5.67 -6.71
C PHE A 85 7.47 -6.52 -6.94
N THR A 86 8.51 -5.87 -7.44
CA THR A 86 9.87 -6.39 -7.50
C THR A 86 10.80 -5.38 -6.84
N THR A 87 11.71 -5.82 -5.98
CA THR A 87 12.71 -4.93 -5.37
C THR A 87 13.95 -4.77 -6.25
N ASP A 88 14.70 -3.70 -6.01
CA ASP A 88 16.09 -3.62 -6.42
C ASP A 88 16.93 -4.69 -5.71
N THR A 89 18.08 -5.00 -6.31
CA THR A 89 19.01 -5.98 -5.77
C THR A 89 19.96 -5.32 -4.76
N VAL A 90 19.99 -5.83 -3.54
CA VAL A 90 20.96 -5.42 -2.50
C VAL A 90 21.77 -6.65 -2.10
N HIS A 91 23.09 -6.53 -2.26
CA HIS A 91 24.06 -7.62 -2.00
C HIS A 91 23.67 -8.97 -2.64
N GLY A 92 23.16 -8.91 -3.88
CA GLY A 92 22.78 -10.10 -4.63
C GLY A 92 21.42 -10.70 -4.25
N VAL A 93 20.68 -10.09 -3.32
CA VAL A 93 19.32 -10.51 -2.93
C VAL A 93 18.27 -9.56 -3.49
N TRP A 94 17.16 -10.09 -3.98
CA TRP A 94 15.97 -9.32 -4.33
C TRP A 94 14.70 -10.16 -4.19
N TYR A 95 13.55 -9.50 -4.21
CA TYR A 95 12.25 -10.14 -4.00
C TYR A 95 11.29 -9.84 -5.14
N ASP A 96 10.53 -10.85 -5.54
CA ASP A 96 9.31 -10.72 -6.35
C ASP A 96 8.10 -11.15 -5.52
N PHE A 97 7.12 -10.27 -5.37
CA PHE A 97 5.84 -10.58 -4.76
C PHE A 97 4.72 -10.54 -5.80
N LYS A 98 3.83 -11.53 -5.75
CA LYS A 98 2.58 -11.56 -6.52
C LYS A 98 1.46 -12.07 -5.64
N GLY A 99 0.43 -11.25 -5.47
CA GLY A 99 -0.67 -11.58 -4.58
C GLY A 99 -1.82 -10.59 -4.64
N ALA A 100 -2.54 -10.47 -3.55
CA ALA A 100 -3.62 -9.53 -3.39
C ALA A 100 -3.66 -8.95 -1.97
N VAL A 101 -4.29 -7.79 -1.86
CA VAL A 101 -4.70 -7.22 -0.57
C VAL A 101 -6.04 -7.84 -0.17
N GLU A 102 -6.08 -8.45 1.01
CA GLU A 102 -7.27 -9.04 1.60
C GLU A 102 -7.66 -8.31 2.89
N ARG A 103 -8.94 -8.43 3.26
CA ARG A 103 -9.41 -7.98 4.57
C ARG A 103 -8.93 -8.96 5.64
N GLY A 104 -8.23 -8.45 6.65
CA GLY A 104 -7.76 -9.26 7.78
C GLY A 104 -8.68 -9.19 9.01
N GLU A 105 -8.11 -9.54 10.16
CA GLU A 105 -8.82 -9.75 11.43
C GLU A 105 -9.05 -8.45 12.21
N GLY A 106 -8.28 -7.38 11.93
CA GLY A 106 -8.44 -6.07 12.57
C GLY A 106 -9.85 -5.52 12.32
N LYS A 107 -10.48 -4.85 13.29
CA LYS A 107 -11.89 -4.41 13.15
C LYS A 107 -11.99 -3.04 12.51
N ASN A 108 -11.11 -2.13 12.89
CA ASN A 108 -11.03 -0.75 12.43
C ASN A 108 -9.80 -0.54 11.54
N VAL A 109 -9.84 0.47 10.66
CA VAL A 109 -8.79 0.74 9.65
C VAL A 109 -7.39 0.89 10.26
N GLY A 110 -7.28 1.38 11.50
CA GLY A 110 -6.02 1.52 12.22
C GLY A 110 -5.60 0.32 13.07
N ASP A 111 -6.41 -0.73 13.13
CA ASP A 111 -6.07 -1.93 13.90
C ASP A 111 -4.99 -2.73 13.14
N GLU A 112 -4.15 -3.44 13.91
CA GLU A 112 -3.26 -4.45 13.34
C GLU A 112 -4.05 -5.45 12.49
N ALA A 113 -3.45 -5.88 11.38
CA ALA A 113 -4.04 -6.84 10.46
C ALA A 113 -5.41 -6.42 9.93
N TYR A 114 -5.71 -5.12 9.85
CA TYR A 114 -6.89 -4.66 9.13
C TYR A 114 -6.82 -5.07 7.65
N TYR A 115 -5.64 -4.93 7.04
CA TYR A 115 -5.33 -5.50 5.73
C TYR A 115 -4.25 -6.58 5.85
N VAL A 116 -4.26 -7.52 4.91
CA VAL A 116 -3.23 -8.56 4.77
C VAL A 116 -2.81 -8.66 3.32
N LEU A 117 -1.51 -8.61 3.04
CA LEU A 117 -0.98 -8.96 1.72
C LEU A 117 -0.79 -10.48 1.68
N LYS A 118 -1.58 -11.17 0.87
CA LYS A 118 -1.46 -12.62 0.68
C LYS A 118 -1.03 -12.97 -0.73
N GLY A 119 -0.15 -13.95 -0.85
CA GLY A 119 0.26 -14.50 -2.13
C GLY A 119 1.62 -15.17 -2.06
N THR A 120 2.31 -15.20 -3.20
CA THR A 120 3.61 -15.84 -3.34
C THR A 120 4.72 -14.80 -3.29
N LEU A 121 5.72 -15.04 -2.44
CA LEU A 121 6.99 -14.31 -2.42
C LEU A 121 8.10 -15.22 -2.94
N VAL A 122 8.81 -14.76 -3.97
CA VAL A 122 10.04 -15.39 -4.44
C VAL A 122 11.22 -14.53 -4.02
N GLN A 123 12.08 -15.10 -3.17
CA GLN A 123 13.38 -14.51 -2.86
C GLN A 123 14.41 -15.07 -3.82
N TYR A 124 15.15 -14.20 -4.49
CA TYR A 124 16.31 -14.59 -5.27
C TYR A 124 17.58 -14.20 -4.55
N SER A 125 18.63 -15.01 -4.71
CA SER A 125 19.95 -14.73 -4.17
C SER A 125 21.01 -15.18 -5.17
N THR A 126 21.95 -14.32 -5.49
CA THR A 126 23.08 -14.63 -6.37
C THR A 126 24.36 -14.78 -5.54
N ASP A 127 25.04 -15.92 -5.69
CA ASP A 127 26.31 -16.17 -5.00
C ASP A 127 27.52 -15.53 -5.73
N ALA A 128 28.70 -15.64 -5.13
CA ALA A 128 29.95 -15.12 -5.70
C ALA A 128 30.31 -15.74 -7.06
N ASN A 129 29.76 -16.91 -7.40
CA ASN A 129 29.95 -17.58 -8.69
C ASN A 129 28.89 -17.18 -9.72
N LYS A 130 28.09 -16.15 -9.44
CA LYS A 130 26.96 -15.67 -10.27
C LYS A 130 25.86 -16.72 -10.46
N LYS A 131 25.77 -17.71 -9.58
CA LYS A 131 24.66 -18.66 -9.58
C LYS A 131 23.50 -18.05 -8.82
N THR A 132 22.36 -17.91 -9.48
CA THR A 132 21.11 -17.45 -8.85
C THR A 132 20.34 -18.64 -8.30
N LEU A 133 19.94 -18.54 -7.04
CA LEU A 133 18.97 -19.42 -6.39
C LEU A 133 17.65 -18.67 -6.23
N ALA A 134 16.54 -19.40 -6.31
CA ALA A 134 15.20 -18.87 -6.06
C ALA A 134 14.51 -19.70 -4.97
N LYS A 135 13.94 -19.03 -3.96
CA LYS A 135 13.16 -19.63 -2.87
C LYS A 135 11.75 -19.04 -2.90
N SER A 136 10.78 -19.85 -3.33
CA SER A 136 9.37 -19.48 -3.36
C SER A 136 8.67 -19.90 -2.07
N ARG A 137 7.76 -19.06 -1.55
CA ARG A 137 6.89 -19.38 -0.41
C ARG A 137 5.57 -18.62 -0.49
N GLU A 138 4.52 -19.21 0.06
CA GLU A 138 3.26 -18.50 0.34
C GLU A 138 3.44 -17.63 1.59
N VAL A 139 2.89 -16.43 1.57
CA VAL A 139 3.04 -15.43 2.64
C VAL A 139 1.70 -14.78 3.00
N SER A 140 1.64 -14.22 4.21
CA SER A 140 0.52 -13.42 4.70
C SER A 140 1.06 -12.30 5.59
N PHE A 141 1.22 -11.11 5.00
CA PHE A 141 1.82 -9.94 5.64
C PHE A 141 0.73 -9.06 6.25
N LYS A 142 0.65 -9.02 7.57
CA LYS A 142 -0.35 -8.24 8.32
C LYS A 142 0.03 -6.76 8.34
N SER A 143 -0.92 -5.87 8.10
CA SER A 143 -0.70 -4.43 8.28
C SER A 143 -0.36 -4.12 9.73
N PHE A 144 0.59 -3.24 9.96
CA PHE A 144 0.81 -2.66 11.28
C PHE A 144 -0.34 -1.72 11.66
N PRO A 145 -0.55 -1.48 12.97
CA PRO A 145 -1.45 -0.42 13.41
C PRO A 145 -1.08 0.91 12.77
N GLN A 146 -2.08 1.67 12.34
CA GLN A 146 -1.89 3.05 11.90
C GLN A 146 -2.35 3.97 13.01
N ASP A 147 -1.42 4.73 13.58
CA ASP A 147 -1.75 5.81 14.51
C ASP A 147 -2.47 6.92 13.75
N PHE A 148 -3.80 6.84 13.68
CA PHE A 148 -4.61 8.02 13.45
C PHE A 148 -4.45 8.90 14.69
N GLY A 149 -3.63 9.93 14.56
CA GLY A 149 -3.23 10.82 15.65
C GLY A 149 -4.35 11.08 16.64
N THR A 150 -4.00 10.98 17.92
CA THR A 150 -4.78 11.44 19.05
C THR A 150 -5.56 12.70 18.69
N GLY A 151 -6.89 12.61 18.75
CA GLY A 151 -7.75 13.79 18.76
C GLY A 151 -7.24 14.78 19.82
N PRO A 152 -7.48 16.10 19.65
CA PRO A 152 -6.83 17.12 20.45
C PRO A 152 -7.00 16.82 21.94
N GLU A 153 -5.87 16.59 22.59
CA GLU A 153 -5.76 16.46 24.03
C GLU A 153 -6.40 17.72 24.64
N LYS A 154 -7.59 17.58 25.23
CA LYS A 154 -8.18 18.64 26.03
C LYS A 154 -7.23 18.88 27.19
N ARG A 155 -6.44 19.96 27.11
CA ARG A 155 -5.81 20.55 28.29
C ARG A 155 -6.91 21.16 29.12
N ASP A 156 -7.19 20.53 30.26
CA ASP A 156 -7.94 21.13 31.37
C ASP A 156 -7.16 22.29 32.00
#